data_AF-A0A1W9L0T4-F1
#
_entry.id   AF-A0A1W9L0T4-F1
#
_cell.length_a   1.000
_cell.length_b   1.000
_cell.length_c   1.000
_cell.angle_alpha   90.00
_cell.angle_beta   90.00
_cell.angle_gamma   90.00
#
_symmetry.space_group_name_H-M   'P 1'
#
loop_
_entity.id
_entity.type
_entity.pdbx_description
1 polymer ?
#
loop_
_entity_poly.entity_id
_entity_poly.type
_entity_poly.pdbx_seq_one_letter_code
_entity_poly.pdbx_strand_id
1 'polypeptide(L)'
;MRYCNRNGVLNLKNKGIPLWDMENDEQPWFSLPNRATRPARIVFGHWSTLGYYIGHNVYALDTGCLWGGALTTLRLDDQQVFNVKCVGERAPEED
;
A
#
# COMPACT_ATOMS: atom_id res chain seq x y z
N MET A 1 4.09 6.99 4.00
CA MET A 1 4.61 7.29 2.63
C MET A 1 3.76 6.55 1.62
N ARG A 2 3.31 7.23 0.56
CA ARG A 2 2.39 6.67 -0.44
C ARG A 2 2.91 6.89 -1.84
N TYR A 3 2.90 8.14 -2.28
CA TYR A 3 3.29 8.52 -3.63
C TYR A 3 4.69 9.14 -3.67
N CYS A 4 5.33 8.96 -4.81
CA CYS A 4 6.51 9.69 -5.24
C CYS A 4 6.29 10.20 -6.66
N ASN A 5 6.95 11.30 -7.03
CA ASN A 5 7.08 11.64 -8.44
C ASN A 5 8.13 10.76 -9.13
N ARG A 6 8.27 10.90 -10.46
CA ARG A 6 9.24 10.14 -11.26
C ARG A 6 10.70 10.33 -10.85
N ASN A 7 11.01 11.46 -10.21
CA ASN A 7 12.34 11.78 -9.68
C ASN A 7 12.57 11.21 -8.26
N GLY A 8 11.61 10.47 -7.70
CA GLY A 8 11.70 9.89 -6.36
C GLY A 8 11.39 10.87 -5.23
N VAL A 9 10.87 12.06 -5.52
CA VAL A 9 10.46 13.03 -4.50
C VAL A 9 9.11 12.63 -3.91
N LEU A 10 9.01 12.61 -2.58
CA LEU A 10 7.80 12.21 -1.87
C LEU A 10 6.65 13.19 -2.09
N ASN A 11 5.46 12.68 -2.40
CA ASN A 11 4.22 13.42 -2.19
C ASN A 11 3.62 12.99 -0.83
N LEU A 12 3.53 13.95 0.10
CA LEU A 12 3.01 13.74 1.45
C LEU A 12 1.52 14.08 1.60
N LYS A 13 0.90 14.72 0.62
CA LYS A 13 -0.50 15.15 0.63
C LYS A 13 -1.44 14.11 0.04
N ASN A 14 -1.01 13.39 -1.00
CA ASN A 14 -1.86 12.41 -1.65
C ASN A 14 -2.05 11.16 -0.77
N LYS A 15 -3.33 10.88 -0.43
CA LYS A 15 -3.77 9.73 0.38
C LYS A 15 -4.63 8.74 -0.43
N GLY A 16 -4.86 9.01 -1.71
CA GLY A 16 -5.89 8.35 -2.52
C GLY A 16 -5.57 6.92 -2.95
N ILE A 17 -6.47 6.39 -3.77
CA ILE A 17 -6.29 5.14 -4.49
C ILE A 17 -5.27 5.39 -5.61
N PRO A 18 -4.27 4.51 -5.82
CA PRO A 18 -3.36 4.64 -6.96
C PRO A 18 -4.13 4.62 -8.28
N LEU A 19 -3.94 5.65 -9.10
CA LEU A 19 -4.28 5.59 -10.51
C LEU A 19 -3.06 4.96 -11.20
N TRP A 20 -3.23 3.74 -11.72
CA TRP A 20 -2.16 3.01 -12.41
C TRP A 20 -1.90 3.52 -13.83
N ASP A 21 -2.17 4.79 -14.07
CA ASP A 21 -1.98 5.42 -15.37
C ASP A 21 -0.53 5.93 -15.51
N MET A 22 -0.04 5.92 -16.75
CA MET A 22 1.32 6.34 -17.09
C MET A 22 1.42 7.85 -17.35
N GLU A 23 0.32 8.60 -17.28
CA GLU A 23 0.27 10.05 -17.51
C GLU A 23 0.42 10.83 -16.19
N ASN A 24 0.12 10.20 -15.06
CA ASN A 24 0.32 10.73 -13.73
C ASN A 24 1.80 10.86 -13.40
N ASP A 25 2.20 12.06 -12.97
CA ASP A 25 3.54 12.28 -12.43
C ASP A 25 3.71 11.57 -11.08
N GLU A 26 2.60 11.26 -10.39
CA GLU A 26 2.59 10.59 -9.10
C GLU A 26 2.39 9.08 -9.23
N GLN A 27 3.31 8.33 -8.66
CA GLN A 27 3.32 6.87 -8.71
C GLN A 27 3.49 6.32 -7.29
N PRO A 28 2.96 5.12 -6.99
CA PRO A 28 3.27 4.44 -5.73
C PRO A 28 4.79 4.34 -5.55
N TRP A 29 5.30 4.65 -4.36
CA TRP A 29 6.75 4.70 -4.10
C TRP A 29 7.47 3.41 -4.53
N PHE A 30 6.80 2.26 -4.44
CA PHE A 30 7.34 0.94 -4.75
C PHE A 30 7.35 0.61 -6.25
N SER A 31 6.62 1.33 -7.10
CA SER A 31 6.61 1.09 -8.55
C SER A 31 7.80 1.74 -9.26
N LEU A 32 8.51 2.68 -8.60
CA LEU A 32 9.68 3.34 -9.17
C LEU A 32 10.78 2.31 -9.52
N PRO A 33 11.26 2.29 -10.79
CA PRO A 33 12.13 1.22 -11.29
C PRO A 33 13.53 1.23 -10.67
N ASN A 34 14.01 2.40 -10.27
CA ASN A 34 15.38 2.65 -9.79
C ASN A 34 15.46 2.85 -8.28
N ARG A 35 14.42 2.50 -7.51
CA ARG A 35 14.50 2.59 -6.03
C ARG A 35 15.57 1.62 -5.51
N ALA A 36 16.38 2.07 -4.56
CA ALA A 36 17.45 1.26 -3.95
C ALA A 36 16.92 -0.02 -3.29
N THR A 37 15.67 -0.01 -2.84
CA THR A 37 15.04 -1.13 -2.14
C THR A 37 14.51 -2.24 -3.04
N ARG A 38 14.64 -2.14 -4.36
CA ARG A 38 14.09 -3.12 -5.31
C ARG A 38 14.51 -4.58 -5.06
N PRO A 39 15.75 -4.90 -4.61
CA PRO A 39 16.13 -6.28 -4.29
C PRO A 39 15.50 -6.83 -3.00
N ALA A 40 15.03 -5.97 -2.10
CA ALA A 40 14.48 -6.38 -0.82
C ALA A 40 13.02 -6.79 -0.94
N ARG A 41 12.63 -7.80 -0.16
CA ARG A 41 11.21 -8.11 0.08
C ARG A 41 10.68 -7.18 1.16
N ILE A 42 9.73 -6.31 0.82
CA ILE A 42 9.17 -5.34 1.77
C ILE A 42 7.73 -5.71 2.11
N VAL A 43 7.44 -5.88 3.40
CA VAL A 43 6.08 -5.99 3.92
C VAL A 43 5.73 -4.66 4.58
N PHE A 44 4.62 -4.03 4.20
CA PHE A 44 4.24 -2.71 4.72
C PHE A 44 2.73 -2.54 4.87
N GLY A 45 2.33 -1.48 5.60
CA GLY A 45 0.94 -1.06 5.78
C GLY A 45 0.77 0.45 5.63
N HIS A 46 -0.07 1.09 6.46
CA HIS A 46 -0.34 2.54 6.50
C HIS A 46 -1.11 3.12 5.29
N TRP A 47 -1.19 2.40 4.18
CA TRP A 47 -1.89 2.84 2.97
C TRP A 47 -3.14 2.01 2.69
N SER A 48 -4.15 2.14 3.55
CA SER A 48 -5.40 1.38 3.45
C SER A 48 -6.15 1.52 2.12
N THR A 49 -6.05 2.68 1.45
CA THR A 49 -6.67 2.92 0.13
C THR A 49 -6.00 2.14 -1.02
N LEU A 50 -4.78 1.62 -0.82
CA LEU A 50 -4.15 0.65 -1.73
C LEU A 50 -4.78 -0.74 -1.60
N GLY A 51 -5.21 -1.11 -0.39
CA GLY A 51 -5.66 -2.46 -0.06
C GLY A 51 -4.53 -3.50 -0.07
N TYR A 52 -4.92 -4.77 -0.18
CA TYR A 52 -3.94 -5.85 -0.32
C TYR A 52 -3.28 -5.77 -1.69
N TYR A 53 -1.95 -5.74 -1.71
CA TYR A 53 -1.18 -5.68 -2.95
C TYR A 53 0.04 -6.60 -2.86
N ILE A 54 0.31 -7.29 -3.96
CA ILE A 54 1.54 -8.07 -4.16
C ILE A 54 2.12 -7.72 -5.53
N GLY A 55 3.38 -7.31 -5.55
CA GLY A 55 4.07 -6.90 -6.77
C GLY A 55 5.30 -6.06 -6.45
N HIS A 56 6.21 -5.86 -7.40
CA HIS A 56 7.44 -5.09 -7.19
C HIS A 56 8.24 -5.47 -5.91
N ASN A 57 8.27 -6.76 -5.54
CA ASN A 57 8.88 -7.23 -4.28
C ASN A 57 8.30 -6.59 -3.00
N VAL A 58 7.06 -6.10 -3.06
CA VAL A 58 6.34 -5.57 -1.90
C VAL A 58 5.05 -6.37 -1.64
N TYR A 59 4.68 -6.41 -0.36
CA TYR A 59 3.42 -6.93 0.16
C TYR A 59 2.77 -5.82 0.98
N ALA A 60 1.66 -5.26 0.49
CA ALA A 60 0.85 -4.32 1.25
C ALA A 60 -0.20 -5.10 2.03
N LEU A 61 -0.20 -4.98 3.36
CA LEU A 61 -1.13 -5.70 4.24
C LEU A 61 -2.22 -4.80 4.83
N ASP A 62 -2.14 -3.49 4.62
CA ASP A 62 -3.16 -2.57 5.12
C ASP A 62 -4.41 -2.63 4.25
N THR A 63 -5.34 -3.46 4.68
CA THR A 63 -6.68 -3.63 4.09
C THR A 63 -7.75 -2.86 4.88
N GLY A 64 -7.35 -1.87 5.68
CA GLY A 64 -8.28 -0.93 6.29
C GLY A 64 -9.22 -1.51 7.35
N CYS A 65 -8.74 -2.41 8.24
CA CYS A 65 -9.54 -2.96 9.34
C CYS A 65 -10.31 -1.89 10.13
N LEU A 66 -9.64 -0.77 10.45
CA LEU A 66 -10.24 0.36 11.18
C LEU A 66 -11.48 0.92 10.49
N TRP A 67 -11.53 0.85 9.17
CA TRP A 67 -12.57 1.43 8.31
C TRP A 67 -13.64 0.41 7.87
N GLY A 68 -13.67 -0.78 8.49
CA GLY A 68 -14.61 -1.86 8.13
C GLY A 68 -14.10 -2.78 7.02
N GLY A 69 -12.80 -2.70 6.70
CA GLY A 69 -12.14 -3.65 5.81
C GLY A 69 -11.79 -4.95 6.53
N ALA A 70 -10.50 -5.33 6.48
CA ALA A 70 -10.02 -6.54 7.15
C ALA A 70 -8.69 -6.30 7.87
N LEU A 71 -8.39 -7.20 8.82
CA LEU A 71 -7.03 -7.40 9.32
C LEU A 71 -6.38 -8.49 8.46
N THR A 72 -5.35 -8.12 7.69
CA THR A 72 -4.64 -9.06 6.80
C THR A 72 -3.28 -9.44 7.37
N THR A 73 -2.94 -10.73 7.29
CA THR A 73 -1.65 -11.29 7.70
C THR A 73 -1.03 -12.10 6.56
N LEU A 74 0.31 -12.15 6.54
CA LEU A 74 1.11 -12.90 5.57
C LEU A 74 2.00 -13.88 6.33
N ARG A 75 1.89 -15.17 6.03
CA ARG A 75 2.87 -16.16 6.49
C ARG A 75 4.07 -16.15 5.57
N LEU A 76 5.27 -15.89 6.11
CA LEU A 76 6.46 -15.66 5.29
C LEU A 76 7.00 -16.93 4.62
N ASP A 77 6.78 -18.10 5.22
CA ASP A 77 7.32 -19.38 4.77
C ASP A 77 6.78 -19.79 3.39
N ASP A 78 5.47 -19.61 3.18
CA ASP A 78 4.76 -20.03 1.97
C ASP A 78 3.97 -18.90 1.30
N GLN A 79 4.06 -17.69 1.85
CA GLN A 79 3.37 -16.49 1.36
C GLN A 79 1.84 -16.63 1.39
N GLN A 80 1.31 -17.51 2.24
CA GLN A 80 -0.13 -17.63 2.42
C GLN A 80 -0.67 -16.38 3.11
N VAL A 81 -1.79 -15.88 2.59
CA VAL A 81 -2.48 -14.69 3.08
C VAL A 81 -3.73 -15.11 3.82
N PHE A 82 -3.93 -14.53 5.00
CA PHE A 82 -5.13 -14.71 5.81
C PHE A 82 -5.76 -13.35 6.07
N ASN A 83 -7.09 -13.29 6.11
CA ASN A 83 -7.81 -12.09 6.48
C ASN A 83 -8.95 -12.41 7.46
N VAL A 84 -9.23 -11.46 8.33
CA VAL A 84 -10.40 -11.46 9.21
C VAL A 84 -11.14 -10.16 8.97
N LYS A 85 -12.42 -10.24 8.61
CA LYS A 85 -13.26 -9.06 8.40
C LYS A 85 -13.41 -8.29 9.72
N CYS A 86 -13.30 -6.96 9.64
CA CYS A 86 -13.49 -6.07 10.77
C CYS A 86 -14.84 -5.38 10.67
N VAL A 87 -15.48 -5.11 11.82
CA VAL A 87 -16.74 -4.33 11.86
C VAL A 87 -16.49 -2.88 11.44
N GLY A 88 -15.26 -2.39 11.66
CA GLY A 88 -14.89 -0.99 11.47
C GLY A 88 -15.27 -0.17 12.69
N GLU A 89 -14.36 0.68 13.14
CA GLU A 89 -14.56 1.57 14.30
C GLU A 89 -14.68 3.04 13.87
N ARG A 90 -14.36 3.37 12.61
CA ARG A 90 -14.43 4.74 12.07
C ARG A 90 -14.82 4.76 10.60
N ALA A 91 -15.30 5.92 10.13
CA ALA A 91 -15.52 6.20 8.71
C ALA A 91 -14.33 6.97 8.09
N PRO A 92 -14.00 6.82 6.79
CA PRO A 92 -12.81 7.40 6.16
C PRO A 92 -12.69 8.95 6.05
N GLU A 93 -13.44 9.76 6.81
CA GLU A 93 -13.52 11.22 6.61
C GLU A 93 -13.25 12.08 7.87
N GLU A 94 -12.55 11.55 8.87
CA GLU A 94 -12.24 12.29 10.12
C GLU A 94 -10.79 12.85 10.23
N ASP A 95 -9.98 12.86 9.15
CA ASP A 95 -8.58 13.37 9.15
C ASP A 95 -8.18 14.33 8.00
#